data_AF-A0A2T0NBK2-F1
#
_entry.id   AF-A0A2T0NBK2-F1
#
_cell.length_a   1.000
_cell.length_b   1.000
_cell.length_c   1.000
_cell.angle_alpha   90.00
_cell.angle_beta   90.00
_cell.angle_gamma   90.00
#
_symmetry.space_group_name_H-M   'P 1'
#
loop_
_entity.id
_entity.type
_entity.pdbx_description
1 polymer ?
#
loop_
_entity_poly.entity_id
_entity_poly.type
_entity_poly.pdbx_seq_one_letter_code
_entity_poly.pdbx_strand_id
1 'polypeptide(L)'
;MMATREQIDAARRHIEELRDYHVNDVTALIRLVDDGALKGASGDRLAADLRAWDRGFRDRFTRALSLLDSLQPSDQGTAGVSR
;
A
#
# COMPACT_ATOMS: atom_id res chain seq x y z
N MET A 1 -5.07 22.42 -8.45
CA MET A 1 -5.57 22.41 -7.06
C MET A 1 -4.51 21.67 -6.25
N MET A 2 -3.79 22.35 -5.35
CA MET A 2 -2.73 21.73 -4.55
C MET A 2 -3.35 21.08 -3.30
N ALA A 3 -2.86 19.89 -2.94
CA ALA A 3 -3.32 19.19 -1.74
C ALA A 3 -2.78 19.88 -0.48
N THR A 4 -3.63 20.07 0.53
CA THR A 4 -3.19 20.53 1.85
C THR A 4 -2.39 19.42 2.55
N ARG A 5 -1.57 19.78 3.53
CA ARG A 5 -0.79 18.81 4.32
C ARG A 5 -1.69 17.74 4.95
N GLU A 6 -2.85 18.14 5.47
CA GLU A 6 -3.84 17.22 6.04
C GLU A 6 -4.39 16.23 5.01
N GLN A 7 -4.59 16.65 3.76
CA GLN A 7 -5.04 15.78 2.68
C GLN A 7 -3.96 14.75 2.29
N ILE A 8 -2.68 15.17 2.27
CA ILE A 8 -1.55 14.27 2.03
C ILE A 8 -1.43 13.25 3.16
N ASP A 9 -1.55 13.69 4.41
CA ASP A 9 -1.48 12.82 5.59
C ASP A 9 -2.68 11.86 5.68
N ALA A 10 -3.87 12.29 5.28
CA ALA A 10 -5.05 11.42 5.17
C ALA A 10 -4.86 10.36 4.06
N ALA A 11 -4.36 10.77 2.90
CA ALA A 11 -4.07 9.84 1.80
C ALA A 11 -3.03 8.80 2.20
N ARG A 12 -1.96 9.20 2.92
CA ARG A 12 -0.95 8.29 3.45
C ARG A 12 -1.57 7.22 4.35
N ARG A 13 -2.34 7.65 5.36
CA ARG A 13 -2.97 6.73 6.31
C ARG A 13 -3.86 5.71 5.61
N HIS A 14 -4.69 6.13 4.66
CA HIS A 14 -5.53 5.20 3.91
C HIS A 14 -4.73 4.22 3.05
N ILE A 15 -3.62 4.65 2.45
CA ILE A 15 -2.73 3.76 1.70
C ILE A 15 -2.10 2.72 2.64
N GLU A 16 -1.68 3.12 3.84
CA GLU A 16 -1.12 2.23 4.85
C GLU A 16 -2.14 1.23 5.37
N GLU A 17 -3.37 1.67 5.68
CA GLU A 17 -4.48 0.81 6.10
C GLU A 17 -4.81 -0.25 5.03
N LEU A 18 -4.90 0.16 3.76
CA LEU A 18 -5.15 -0.76 2.64
C LEU A 18 -4.01 -1.77 2.46
N ARG A 19 -2.76 -1.34 2.68
CA ARG A 19 -1.59 -2.22 2.64
C ARG A 19 -1.67 -3.28 3.72
N ASP A 20 -1.93 -2.86 4.94
CA ASP A 20 -1.91 -3.76 6.09
C ASP A 20 -3.07 -4.76 6.03
N TYR A 21 -4.25 -4.32 5.56
CA TYR A 21 -5.38 -5.21 5.28
C TYR A 21 -5.02 -6.29 4.23
N HIS A 22 -4.46 -5.87 3.09
CA HIS A 22 -4.11 -6.81 2.02
C HIS A 22 -3.01 -7.80 2.40
N VAL A 23 -1.98 -7.35 3.13
CA VAL A 23 -0.89 -8.21 3.58
C VAL A 23 -1.42 -9.34 4.46
N ASN A 24 -2.40 -9.06 5.33
CA ASN A 24 -2.99 -10.07 6.19
C ASN A 24 -3.75 -11.14 5.38
N ASP A 25 -4.60 -10.71 4.44
CA ASP A 25 -5.42 -11.62 3.64
C ASP A 25 -4.59 -12.51 2.71
N VAL A 26 -3.64 -11.92 1.96
CA VAL A 26 -2.81 -12.70 1.02
C VAL A 26 -1.84 -13.61 1.77
N THR A 27 -1.30 -13.18 2.91
CA THR A 27 -0.47 -14.06 3.76
C THR A 27 -1.28 -15.24 4.28
N ALA A 28 -2.53 -15.03 4.68
CA ALA A 28 -3.41 -16.12 5.13
C ALA A 28 -3.68 -17.12 4.01
N LEU A 29 -3.93 -16.65 2.78
CA LEU A 29 -4.12 -17.51 1.61
C LEU A 29 -2.85 -18.30 1.25
N ILE A 30 -1.68 -17.67 1.28
CA ILE A 30 -0.40 -18.35 1.03
C ILE A 30 -0.20 -19.47 2.04
N ARG A 31 -0.43 -19.20 3.34
CA ARG A 31 -0.33 -20.22 4.41
C ARG A 31 -1.31 -21.36 4.19
N LEU A 32 -2.57 -21.09 3.84
CA LEU A 32 -3.56 -22.12 3.55
C LEU A 32 -3.11 -23.06 2.43
N VAL A 33 -2.50 -22.51 1.37
CA VAL A 33 -1.99 -23.29 0.24
C VAL A 33 -0.75 -24.09 0.65
N ASP A 34 0.20 -23.45 1.33
CA ASP A 34 1.45 -24.07 1.80
C ASP A 34 1.19 -25.19 2.83
N ASP A 35 0.20 -25.03 3.72
CA ASP A 35 -0.18 -26.01 4.75
C ASP A 35 -0.94 -27.23 4.19
N GLY A 36 -1.10 -27.30 2.86
CA GLY A 36 -1.45 -28.53 2.16
C GLY A 36 -2.92 -28.70 1.80
N ALA A 37 -3.71 -27.61 1.79
CA ALA A 37 -5.07 -27.64 1.23
C ALA A 37 -5.07 -28.01 -0.28
N LEU A 38 -3.99 -27.68 -0.99
CA LEU A 38 -3.81 -27.98 -2.41
C LEU A 38 -2.40 -28.54 -2.64
N LYS A 39 -2.29 -29.86 -2.81
CA LYS A 39 -1.01 -30.55 -3.05
C LYS A 39 -0.74 -30.73 -4.54
N GLY A 40 0.55 -30.79 -4.89
CA GLY A 40 1.04 -31.04 -6.24
C GLY A 40 1.20 -29.79 -7.09
N ALA A 41 1.54 -29.96 -8.37
CA ALA A 41 1.96 -28.88 -9.26
C ALA A 41 0.96 -27.70 -9.35
N SER A 42 -0.34 -27.95 -9.22
CA SER A 42 -1.36 -26.90 -9.20
C SER A 42 -1.30 -26.05 -7.92
N GLY A 43 -1.02 -26.67 -6.78
CA GLY A 43 -0.81 -25.97 -5.50
C GLY A 43 0.46 -25.14 -5.52
N ASP A 44 1.56 -25.70 -6.02
CA ASP A 44 2.84 -25.00 -6.16
C ASP A 44 2.69 -23.76 -7.07
N ARG A 45 1.97 -23.91 -8.18
CA ARG A 45 1.67 -22.80 -9.09
C ARG A 45 0.82 -21.73 -8.42
N LEU A 46 -0.24 -22.13 -7.71
CA LEU A 46 -1.07 -21.19 -6.96
C LEU A 46 -0.27 -20.43 -5.90
N ALA A 47 0.60 -21.13 -5.15
CA ALA A 47 1.48 -20.49 -4.17
C ALA A 47 2.45 -19.50 -4.83
N ALA A 48 3.00 -19.84 -6.00
CA ALA A 48 3.86 -18.94 -6.76
C ALA A 48 3.09 -17.68 -7.24
N ASP A 49 1.88 -17.86 -7.76
CA ASP A 49 1.03 -16.76 -8.23
C ASP A 49 0.60 -15.85 -7.08
N LEU A 50 0.22 -16.41 -5.91
CA LEU A 50 -0.10 -15.63 -4.71
C LEU A 50 1.11 -14.82 -4.20
N ARG A 51 2.31 -15.40 -4.20
CA ARG A 51 3.55 -14.69 -3.84
C ARG A 51 3.90 -13.60 -4.84
N ALA A 52 3.67 -13.82 -6.13
CA ALA A 52 3.86 -12.80 -7.16
C ALA A 52 2.86 -11.65 -6.98
N TRP A 53 1.61 -11.97 -6.64
CA TRP A 53 0.59 -10.99 -6.33
C TRP A 53 0.96 -10.12 -5.12
N ASP A 54 1.36 -10.73 -3.99
CA ASP A 54 1.82 -10.00 -2.79
C ASP A 54 2.95 -9.03 -3.11
N ARG A 55 4.00 -9.49 -3.82
CA ARG A 55 5.12 -8.63 -4.23
C ARG A 55 4.65 -7.46 -5.10
N GLY A 56 3.81 -7.73 -6.09
CA GLY A 56 3.29 -6.70 -6.99
C GLY A 56 2.37 -5.69 -6.28
N PHE A 57 1.69 -6.10 -5.21
CA PHE A 57 0.84 -5.21 -4.43
C PHE A 57 1.66 -4.34 -3.48
N ARG A 58 2.64 -4.92 -2.77
CA ARG A 58 3.61 -4.19 -1.94
C ARG A 58 4.33 -3.10 -2.72
N ASP A 59 4.84 -3.45 -3.89
CA ASP A 59 5.54 -2.53 -4.79
C ASP A 59 4.65 -1.35 -5.26
N ARG A 60 3.36 -1.59 -5.52
CA ARG A 60 2.41 -0.50 -5.82
C ARG A 60 2.24 0.47 -4.65
N PHE A 61 2.12 -0.03 -3.42
CA PHE A 61 2.01 0.83 -2.26
C PHE A 61 3.28 1.59 -1.95
N THR A 62 4.44 0.95 -2.06
CA THR A 62 5.73 1.64 -1.92
C THR A 62 5.82 2.80 -2.89
N ARG A 63 5.50 2.59 -4.18
CA ARG A 63 5.47 3.68 -5.17
C ARG A 63 4.45 4.77 -4.82
N ALA A 64 3.24 4.40 -4.39
CA ALA A 64 2.21 5.37 -4.05
C ALA A 64 2.62 6.25 -2.85
N LEU A 65 3.23 5.65 -1.82
CA LEU A 65 3.77 6.38 -0.67
C LEU A 65 4.94 7.29 -1.07
N SER A 66 5.88 6.80 -1.89
CA SER A 66 6.96 7.63 -2.42
C SER A 66 6.47 8.80 -3.27
N LEU A 67 5.37 8.62 -4.03
CA LEU A 67 4.73 9.72 -4.75
C LEU A 67 4.12 10.73 -3.78
N LEU A 68 3.46 10.30 -2.70
CA LEU A 68 2.97 11.21 -1.68
C LEU A 68 4.10 11.98 -0.99
N ASP A 69 5.23 11.33 -0.70
CA ASP A 69 6.43 11.98 -0.14
C ASP A 69 6.99 13.07 -1.07
N SER A 70 6.81 12.92 -2.39
CA SER A 70 7.26 13.89 -3.39
C SER A 70 6.34 15.11 -3.53
N LEU A 71 5.13 15.06 -2.97
CA LEU A 71 4.21 16.20 -3.00
C LEU A 71 4.71 17.26 -2.01
N GLN A 72 5.10 18.43 -2.51
CA GLN A 72 5.37 19.58 -1.64
C GLN A 72 4.06 20.10 -1.03
N PRO A 73 3.93 20.15 0.32
CA PRO A 73 2.80 20.80 0.94
C PRO A 73 2.79 22.28 0.57
N SER A 74 1.65 22.80 0.16
CA SER A 74 1.50 24.26 0.05
C SER A 74 1.33 24.84 1.44
N ASP A 75 2.38 25.47 1.96
CA ASP A 75 2.27 26.35 3.14
C ASP A 75 1.48 27.61 2.76
N GLN A 76 0.15 27.49 2.66
CA GLN A 76 -0.73 28.65 2.78
C GLN A 76 -1.10 28.84 4.24
N GLY A 77 -0.07 29.18 5.02
CA GLY A 77 -0.13 29.40 6.46
C GLY A 77 0.88 30.43 6.92
N THR A 78 1.13 31.49 6.14
CA THR A 78 1.84 32.67 6.66
C THR A 78 1.10 33.93 6.28
N ALA A 79 0.47 34.53 7.28
CA ALA A 79 -0.29 35.76 7.20
C ALA A 79 0.57 36.90 6.66
N GLY A 80 0.24 37.37 5.46
CA GLY A 80 0.62 38.71 4.99
C GLY A 80 -0.24 39.77 5.67
N VAL A 81 -0.08 39.94 6.99
CA VAL A 81 -0.46 41.18 7.69
C VAL A 81 0.84 41.93 7.92
N SER A 82 1.25 42.71 6.91
CA SER A 82 2.22 43.79 7.11
C SER A 82 1.43 45.09 7.25
N ARG A 83 1.70 45.73 8.38
CA ARG A 83 1.10 46.96 8.91
C ARG A 83 1.73 48.19 8.27
#